data_AF-A0AAD0JDE4-F1
#
_entry.id   AF-A0AAD0JDE4-F1
#
_cell.length_a   1.000
_cell.length_b   1.000
_cell.length_c   1.000
_cell.angle_alpha   90.00
_cell.angle_beta   90.00
_cell.angle_gamma   90.00
#
_symmetry.space_group_name_H-M   'P 1'
#
loop_
_entity.id
_entity.type
_entity.pdbx_description
1 polymer ?
#
loop_
_entity_poly.entity_id
_entity_poly.type
_entity_poly.pdbx_seq_one_letter_code
_entity_poly.pdbx_strand_id
1 'polypeptide(L)'
;MDKLVSIQWLRGAAAVAVVWFHAMFLVSNNGLQAYQVQYGDIRQIGAIGVDVFFVISGFIVSISATRARSVRAFIGNRFWRIWPLYAIATLLYLLVRPDRLDPGALALSLLFVQPLGSATTVPTLPPGWTLLFEAAFYAVIALALCWRSARPLHERIAIAIVLLVLLGSAYGFSRPLNIVGNPIMLEFLLGVLIGRVWASGYRLPAWLATAMFAAGTFFILRDAMHGMYWDWKAESTLDASLSWQRFRMWGLYAGLIVCSAALRAPVPQGTGKPMTLLGDASYSIYLFHMHVLDLLVHRLDLFGTLSPDAIILAATACATLVGVLAHWVLERPLMRLATHWRARAPNPTG
;
A
#
# COMPACT_ATOMS: atom_id res chain seq x y z
N MET A 1 -19.01 -4.25 -8.99
CA MET A 1 -18.17 -5.44 -8.85
C MET A 1 -18.31 -5.84 -7.42
N ASP A 2 -18.77 -7.06 -7.18
CA ASP A 2 -18.87 -7.57 -5.82
C ASP A 2 -17.48 -7.67 -5.20
N LYS A 3 -17.40 -7.54 -3.88
CA LYS A 3 -16.10 -7.57 -3.19
C LYS A 3 -15.43 -8.92 -3.41
N LEU A 4 -14.19 -8.93 -3.88
CA LEU A 4 -13.40 -10.17 -3.93
C LEU A 4 -12.88 -10.49 -2.52
N VAL A 5 -13.48 -11.48 -1.87
CA VAL A 5 -13.18 -11.85 -0.48
C VAL A 5 -11.70 -12.22 -0.31
N SER A 6 -11.13 -12.95 -1.27
CA SER A 6 -9.70 -13.31 -1.30
C SER A 6 -8.78 -12.08 -1.29
N ILE A 7 -9.13 -11.03 -2.03
CA ILE A 7 -8.38 -9.77 -2.05
C ILE A 7 -8.52 -9.02 -0.73
N GLN A 8 -9.69 -9.07 -0.07
CA GLN A 8 -9.84 -8.49 1.26
C GLN A 8 -8.97 -9.19 2.30
N TRP A 9 -8.90 -10.52 2.27
CA TRP A 9 -8.02 -11.26 3.16
C TRP A 9 -6.55 -10.89 2.95
N LEU A 10 -6.10 -10.79 1.70
CA LEU A 10 -4.73 -10.34 1.40
C LEU A 10 -4.47 -8.91 1.91
N ARG A 11 -5.41 -7.97 1.73
CA ARG A 11 -5.28 -6.61 2.26
C ARG A 11 -5.17 -6.59 3.78
N GLY A 12 -5.97 -7.41 4.47
CA GLY A 12 -5.95 -7.51 5.93
C GLY A 12 -4.62 -8.08 6.43
N ALA A 13 -4.18 -9.19 5.84
CA ALA A 13 -2.89 -9.81 6.15
C ALA A 13 -1.73 -8.84 5.90
N ALA A 14 -1.70 -8.16 4.75
CA ALA A 14 -0.69 -7.17 4.41
C ALA A 14 -0.66 -5.99 5.38
N ALA A 15 -1.82 -5.47 5.81
CA ALA A 15 -1.89 -4.37 6.78
C ALA A 15 -1.25 -4.80 8.12
N VAL A 16 -1.67 -5.95 8.65
CA VAL A 16 -1.16 -6.46 9.93
C VAL A 16 0.33 -6.78 9.84
N ALA A 17 0.80 -7.33 8.72
CA ALA A 17 2.21 -7.60 8.48
C ALA A 17 3.06 -6.31 8.52
N VAL A 18 2.58 -5.21 7.94
CA VAL A 18 3.25 -3.90 8.02
C VAL A 18 3.27 -3.36 9.45
N VAL A 19 2.17 -3.50 10.19
CA VAL A 19 2.14 -3.10 11.61
C VAL A 19 3.15 -3.90 12.42
N TRP A 20 3.17 -5.22 12.23
CA TRP A 20 4.11 -6.12 12.89
C TRP A 20 5.57 -5.78 12.58
N PHE A 21 5.88 -5.45 11.33
CA PHE A 21 7.20 -4.95 10.94
C PHE A 21 7.62 -3.72 11.74
N HIS A 22 6.76 -2.71 11.84
CA HIS A 22 7.08 -1.49 12.58
C HIS A 22 7.13 -1.71 14.09
N ALA A 23 6.30 -2.62 14.62
CA ALA A 23 6.35 -3.01 16.04
C ALA A 23 7.66 -3.68 16.42
N MET A 24 8.40 -4.30 15.49
CA MET A 24 9.74 -4.81 15.77
C MET A 24 10.76 -3.69 16.00
N PHE A 25 10.61 -2.52 15.37
CA PHE A 25 11.47 -1.35 15.65
C PHE A 25 11.19 -0.71 16.99
N LEU A 26 9.94 -0.79 17.49
CA LEU A 26 9.60 -0.37 18.85
C LEU A 26 10.49 -1.09 19.88
N VAL A 27 10.77 -2.37 19.68
CA VAL A 27 11.64 -3.16 20.56
C VAL A 27 13.11 -2.92 20.23
N SER A 28 13.53 -3.07 18.97
CA SER A 28 14.96 -3.01 18.62
C SER A 28 15.60 -1.65 18.84
N ASN A 29 14.86 -0.55 18.63
CA ASN A 29 15.40 0.80 18.80
C ASN A 29 15.47 1.24 20.27
N ASN A 30 14.88 0.46 21.18
CA ASN A 30 14.87 0.74 22.63
C ASN A 30 15.77 -0.24 23.40
N GLY A 31 16.74 -0.86 22.72
CA GLY A 31 17.74 -1.73 23.35
C GLY A 31 17.21 -3.09 23.84
N LEU A 32 15.94 -3.41 23.55
CA LEU A 32 15.33 -4.68 23.89
C LEU A 32 15.67 -5.75 22.84
N GLN A 33 15.90 -6.97 23.32
CA GLN A 33 16.28 -8.11 22.47
C GLN A 33 15.12 -9.10 22.36
N ALA A 34 14.48 -9.12 21.18
CA ALA A 34 13.46 -10.11 20.85
C ALA A 34 14.01 -11.19 19.92
N TYR A 35 13.52 -12.42 20.07
CA TYR A 35 13.85 -13.51 19.15
C TYR A 35 13.38 -13.19 17.73
N GLN A 36 12.18 -12.63 17.57
CA GLN A 36 11.66 -12.14 16.28
C GLN A 36 12.55 -11.07 15.63
N VAL A 37 13.36 -10.36 16.42
CA VAL A 37 14.29 -9.35 15.90
C VAL A 37 15.61 -9.99 15.48
N GLN A 38 16.05 -11.04 16.19
CA GLN A 38 17.37 -11.67 16.00
C GLN A 38 17.35 -12.89 15.06
N TYR A 39 16.21 -13.56 14.91
CA TYR A 39 16.12 -14.79 14.13
C TYR A 39 15.89 -14.49 12.65
N GLY A 40 17.00 -14.45 11.91
CA GLY A 40 17.01 -14.15 10.48
C GLY A 40 16.56 -12.72 10.18
N ASP A 41 16.19 -12.51 8.93
CA ASP A 41 15.67 -11.26 8.39
C ASP A 41 14.13 -11.23 8.42
N ILE A 42 13.51 -11.88 9.41
CA ILE A 42 12.05 -12.07 9.47
C ILE A 42 11.25 -10.76 9.46
N ARG A 43 11.89 -9.66 9.87
CA ARG A 43 11.36 -8.28 9.75
C ARG A 43 10.98 -7.95 8.30
N GLN A 44 11.76 -8.42 7.33
CA GLN A 44 11.52 -8.18 5.91
C GLN A 44 10.17 -8.74 5.43
N ILE A 45 9.65 -9.81 6.06
CA ILE A 45 8.33 -10.39 5.74
C ILE A 45 7.23 -9.35 5.96
N GLY A 46 7.31 -8.53 6.99
CA GLY A 46 6.24 -7.58 7.26
C GLY A 46 6.25 -6.39 6.29
N ALA A 47 7.42 -6.00 5.79
CA ALA A 47 7.59 -4.88 4.85
C ALA A 47 6.99 -5.16 3.46
N ILE A 48 6.98 -6.41 2.99
CA ILE A 48 6.39 -6.80 1.69
C ILE A 48 4.88 -6.59 1.60
N GLY A 49 4.21 -6.39 2.74
CA GLY A 49 2.79 -6.03 2.75
C GLY A 49 2.50 -4.78 1.91
N VAL A 50 3.48 -3.86 1.80
CA VAL A 50 3.38 -2.67 0.95
C VAL A 50 3.34 -3.03 -0.54
N ASP A 51 4.20 -3.94 -0.99
CA ASP A 51 4.28 -4.39 -2.38
C ASP A 51 2.98 -5.13 -2.79
N VAL A 52 2.42 -5.90 -1.85
CA VAL A 52 1.07 -6.48 -2.01
C VAL A 52 0.00 -5.39 -2.19
N PHE A 53 0.07 -4.29 -1.42
CA PHE A 53 -0.84 -3.16 -1.62
C PHE A 53 -0.67 -2.48 -2.99
N PHE A 54 0.55 -2.31 -3.50
CA PHE A 54 0.79 -1.72 -4.82
C PHE A 54 0.20 -2.58 -5.94
N VAL A 55 0.41 -3.89 -5.92
CA VAL A 55 -0.18 -4.80 -6.92
C VAL A 55 -1.71 -4.83 -6.80
N ILE A 56 -2.27 -4.87 -5.58
CA ILE A 56 -3.74 -4.81 -5.37
C ILE A 56 -4.30 -3.47 -5.86
N SER A 57 -3.62 -2.35 -5.62
CA SER A 57 -4.04 -1.03 -6.10
C SER A 57 -4.05 -0.99 -7.62
N GLY A 58 -2.97 -1.45 -8.27
CA GLY A 58 -2.89 -1.61 -9.72
C GLY A 58 -4.07 -2.40 -10.30
N PHE A 59 -4.42 -3.51 -9.67
CA PHE A 59 -5.54 -4.36 -10.05
C PHE A 59 -6.90 -3.65 -9.89
N ILE A 60 -7.24 -3.21 -8.67
CA ILE A 60 -8.56 -2.67 -8.37
C ILE A 60 -8.80 -1.33 -9.09
N VAL A 61 -7.78 -0.47 -9.14
CA VAL A 61 -7.91 0.88 -9.69
C VAL A 61 -8.02 0.83 -11.21
N SER A 62 -7.24 -0.01 -11.90
CA SER A 62 -7.36 -0.18 -13.36
C SER A 62 -8.74 -0.68 -13.79
N ILE A 63 -9.29 -1.68 -13.08
CA ILE A 63 -10.67 -2.15 -13.29
C ILE A 63 -11.69 -1.05 -13.02
N SER A 64 -11.49 -0.24 -11.98
CA SER A 64 -12.40 0.87 -11.69
C SER A 64 -12.32 1.99 -12.73
N ALA A 65 -11.14 2.21 -13.32
CA ALA A 65 -10.89 3.24 -14.32
C ALA A 65 -11.57 2.93 -15.66
N THR A 66 -11.62 1.65 -16.07
CA THR A 66 -12.37 1.24 -17.28
C THR A 66 -13.87 1.50 -17.18
N ARG A 67 -14.40 1.63 -15.96
CA ARG A 67 -15.81 1.91 -15.66
C ARG A 67 -16.08 3.38 -15.34
N ALA A 68 -15.05 4.23 -15.35
CA ALA A 68 -15.19 5.63 -15.03
C ALA A 68 -15.86 6.38 -16.20
N ARG A 69 -16.88 7.19 -15.90
CA ARG A 69 -17.59 8.00 -16.91
C ARG A 69 -16.76 9.15 -17.47
N SER A 70 -15.77 9.63 -16.72
CA SER A 70 -14.87 10.70 -17.12
C SER A 70 -13.62 10.71 -16.22
N VAL A 71 -12.58 11.41 -16.67
CA VAL A 71 -11.34 11.63 -15.88
C VAL A 71 -11.65 12.34 -14.56
N ARG A 72 -12.52 13.36 -14.59
CA ARG A 72 -12.99 14.06 -13.39
C ARG A 72 -13.68 13.12 -12.40
N ALA A 73 -14.54 12.23 -12.88
CA ALA A 73 -15.20 11.24 -12.03
C ALA A 73 -14.19 10.24 -11.44
N PHE A 74 -13.19 9.81 -12.22
CA PHE A 74 -12.11 8.95 -11.74
C PHE A 74 -11.32 9.64 -10.61
N ILE A 75 -10.81 10.84 -10.85
CA ILE A 75 -10.01 11.61 -9.86
C ILE A 75 -10.83 11.90 -8.62
N GLY A 76 -12.07 12.39 -8.75
CA GLY A 76 -12.94 12.67 -7.61
C GLY A 76 -13.20 11.42 -6.75
N ASN A 77 -13.37 10.25 -7.39
CA ASN A 77 -13.55 9.00 -6.67
C ASN A 77 -12.30 8.57 -5.89
N ARG A 78 -11.10 8.84 -6.43
CA ARG A 78 -9.83 8.56 -5.76
C ARG A 78 -9.55 9.54 -4.63
N PHE A 79 -9.78 10.83 -4.86
CA PHE A 79 -9.63 11.89 -3.86
C PHE A 79 -10.41 11.57 -2.60
N TRP A 80 -11.73 11.34 -2.71
CA TRP A 80 -12.59 11.01 -1.58
C TRP A 80 -12.26 9.69 -0.88
N ARG A 81 -11.54 8.78 -1.55
CA ARG A 81 -11.13 7.51 -0.97
C ARG A 81 -9.91 7.64 -0.06
N ILE A 82 -8.98 8.55 -0.39
CA ILE A 82 -7.65 8.62 0.23
C ILE A 82 -7.45 9.95 0.97
N TRP A 83 -7.61 11.07 0.28
CA TRP A 83 -7.15 12.37 0.77
C TRP A 83 -7.76 12.79 2.13
N PRO A 84 -9.09 12.72 2.37
CA PRO A 84 -9.66 13.21 3.62
C PRO A 84 -9.13 12.46 4.86
N LEU A 85 -9.06 11.13 4.79
CA LEU A 85 -8.58 10.34 5.92
C LEU A 85 -7.08 10.54 6.14
N TYR A 86 -6.30 10.60 5.07
CA TYR A 86 -4.87 10.86 5.16
C TYR A 86 -4.56 12.24 5.76
N ALA A 87 -5.32 13.27 5.37
CA ALA A 87 -5.17 14.60 5.96
C ALA A 87 -5.46 14.59 7.46
N ILE A 88 -6.57 13.98 7.87
CA ILE A 88 -6.92 13.83 9.30
C ILE A 88 -5.84 13.04 10.04
N ALA A 89 -5.42 11.89 9.51
CA ALA A 89 -4.38 11.07 10.12
C ALA A 89 -3.05 11.85 10.26
N THR A 90 -2.66 12.62 9.24
CA THR A 90 -1.43 13.42 9.27
C THR A 90 -1.50 14.52 10.32
N LEU A 91 -2.63 15.23 10.43
CA LEU A 91 -2.82 16.27 11.45
C LEU A 91 -2.84 15.68 12.86
N LEU A 92 -3.52 14.54 13.06
CA LEU A 92 -3.51 13.82 14.34
C LEU A 92 -2.13 13.29 14.71
N TYR A 93 -1.31 12.94 13.71
CA TYR A 93 0.06 12.48 13.95
C TYR A 93 0.93 13.57 14.56
N LEU A 94 0.73 14.83 14.18
CA LEU A 94 1.45 15.98 14.74
C LEU A 94 1.12 16.21 16.22
N LEU A 95 0.00 15.69 16.72
CA LEU A 95 -0.29 15.71 18.17
C LEU A 95 0.56 14.69 18.94
N VAL A 96 0.94 13.58 18.28
CA VAL A 96 1.81 12.54 18.86
C VAL A 96 3.28 12.91 18.68
N ARG A 97 3.63 13.50 17.53
CA ARG A 97 5.00 13.87 17.13
C ARG A 97 5.07 15.35 16.72
N PRO A 98 4.91 16.28 17.68
CA PRO A 98 4.97 17.72 17.40
C PRO A 98 6.33 18.16 16.88
N ASP A 99 7.40 17.40 17.17
CA ASP A 99 8.75 17.58 16.63
C ASP A 99 8.82 17.48 15.10
N ARG A 100 7.82 16.87 14.45
CA ARG A 100 7.75 16.74 12.99
C ARG A 100 6.95 17.85 12.30
N LEU A 101 6.49 18.86 13.04
CA LEU A 101 5.81 20.01 12.45
C LEU A 101 6.79 20.85 11.64
N ASP A 102 6.78 20.66 10.33
CA ASP A 102 7.34 21.57 9.35
C ASP A 102 6.25 21.96 8.34
N PRO A 103 5.85 23.25 8.26
CA PRO A 103 4.77 23.68 7.37
C PRO A 103 5.00 23.32 5.90
N GLY A 104 6.26 23.35 5.44
CA GLY A 104 6.63 22.98 4.08
C GLY A 104 6.41 21.49 3.81
N ALA A 105 6.98 20.62 4.65
CA ALA A 105 6.79 19.18 4.57
C ALA A 105 5.32 18.76 4.74
N LEU A 106 4.57 19.45 5.61
CA LEU A 106 3.13 19.21 5.78
C LEU A 106 2.37 19.54 4.50
N ALA A 107 2.63 20.69 3.88
CA ALA A 107 2.00 21.08 2.62
C ALA A 107 2.31 20.06 1.51
N LEU A 108 3.59 19.69 1.34
CA LEU A 108 4.00 18.68 0.35
C LEU A 108 3.33 17.32 0.61
N SER A 109 3.26 16.91 1.89
CA SER A 109 2.57 15.68 2.29
C SER A 109 1.10 15.70 1.87
N LEU A 110 0.37 16.76 2.19
CA LEU A 110 -1.07 16.91 1.88
C LEU A 110 -1.35 17.07 0.37
N LEU A 111 -0.37 17.53 -0.41
CA LEU A 111 -0.43 17.63 -1.87
C LEU A 111 0.04 16.35 -2.58
N PHE A 112 0.45 15.31 -1.84
CA PHE A 112 1.08 14.10 -2.37
C PHE A 112 2.31 14.38 -3.25
N VAL A 113 3.09 15.41 -2.89
CA VAL A 113 4.37 15.73 -3.54
C VAL A 113 5.50 15.20 -2.67
N GLN A 114 6.45 14.50 -3.28
CA GLN A 114 7.61 14.01 -2.53
C GLN A 114 8.43 15.19 -2.00
N PRO A 115 8.76 15.20 -0.69
CA PRO A 115 9.67 16.19 -0.15
C PRO A 115 11.02 16.17 -0.85
N LEU A 116 11.54 17.36 -1.15
CA LEU A 116 12.91 17.53 -1.63
C LEU A 116 13.88 17.07 -0.53
N GLY A 117 15.05 16.54 -0.93
CA GLY A 117 16.07 16.09 0.01
C GLY A 117 16.64 14.72 -0.35
N SER A 118 17.27 14.09 0.65
CA SER A 118 17.87 12.76 0.54
C SER A 118 16.83 11.65 0.42
N ALA A 119 17.27 10.45 0.06
CA ALA A 119 16.43 9.26 -0.01
C ALA A 119 15.68 8.94 1.30
N THR A 120 16.18 9.38 2.45
CA THR A 120 15.57 9.20 3.78
C THR A 120 14.52 10.24 4.14
N THR A 121 14.36 11.29 3.34
CA THR A 121 13.34 12.33 3.59
C THR A 121 11.96 11.78 3.21
N VAL A 122 11.09 11.65 4.21
CA VAL A 122 9.73 11.08 4.11
C VAL A 122 8.65 12.13 4.41
N PRO A 123 7.38 11.90 4.01
CA PRO A 123 6.27 12.76 4.39
C PRO A 123 6.10 12.91 5.91
N THR A 124 5.35 13.94 6.33
CA THR A 124 5.08 14.26 7.74
C THR A 124 4.56 13.06 8.51
N LEU A 125 3.58 12.35 7.94
CA LEU A 125 3.19 11.01 8.39
C LEU A 125 4.03 9.98 7.60
N PRO A 126 4.98 9.27 8.23
CA PRO A 126 5.94 8.40 7.53
C PRO A 126 5.32 7.42 6.53
N PRO A 127 4.25 6.66 6.84
CA PRO A 127 3.65 5.73 5.87
C PRO A 127 3.04 6.42 4.64
N GLY A 128 2.89 7.75 4.66
CA GLY A 128 2.45 8.55 3.53
C GLY A 128 3.31 8.44 2.28
N TRP A 129 4.55 7.94 2.38
CA TRP A 129 5.43 7.75 1.22
C TRP A 129 4.80 6.82 0.16
N THR A 130 4.04 5.80 0.58
CA THR A 130 3.34 4.87 -0.34
C THR A 130 2.21 5.57 -1.10
N LEU A 131 1.55 6.53 -0.45
CA LEU A 131 0.46 7.30 -1.06
C LEU A 131 0.97 8.25 -2.15
N LEU A 132 2.24 8.66 -2.08
CA LEU A 132 2.88 9.42 -3.17
C LEU A 132 2.95 8.58 -4.45
N PHE A 133 3.37 7.31 -4.35
CA PHE A 133 3.35 6.38 -5.47
C PHE A 133 1.93 6.12 -5.98
N GLU A 134 0.97 5.95 -5.06
CA GLU A 134 -0.42 5.73 -5.44
C GLU A 134 -1.03 6.96 -6.15
N ALA A 135 -0.75 8.17 -5.69
CA ALA A 135 -1.15 9.40 -6.36
C ALA A 135 -0.49 9.57 -7.74
N ALA A 136 0.80 9.26 -7.85
CA ALA A 136 1.52 9.25 -9.13
C ALA A 136 0.90 8.24 -10.12
N PHE A 137 0.57 7.03 -9.66
CA PHE A 137 -0.12 6.02 -10.46
C PHE A 137 -1.50 6.51 -10.94
N TYR A 138 -2.24 7.23 -10.09
CA TYR A 138 -3.52 7.82 -10.50
C TYR A 138 -3.35 8.89 -11.57
N ALA A 139 -2.29 9.71 -11.49
CA ALA A 139 -1.95 10.67 -12.53
C ALA A 139 -1.65 9.95 -13.86
N VAL A 140 -0.89 8.85 -13.84
CA VAL A 140 -0.64 8.03 -15.03
C VAL A 140 -1.94 7.48 -15.63
N ILE A 141 -2.87 6.98 -14.81
CA ILE A 141 -4.18 6.51 -15.29
C ILE A 141 -4.99 7.67 -15.88
N ALA A 142 -5.01 8.84 -15.23
CA ALA A 142 -5.72 10.01 -15.72
C ALA A 142 -5.19 10.45 -17.10
N LEU A 143 -3.86 10.46 -17.28
CA LEU A 143 -3.22 10.71 -18.58
C LEU A 143 -3.60 9.64 -19.61
N ALA A 144 -3.60 8.36 -19.24
CA ALA A 144 -4.00 7.26 -20.11
C ALA A 144 -5.48 7.35 -20.53
N LEU A 145 -6.36 7.86 -19.67
CA LEU A 145 -7.77 8.13 -20.00
C LEU A 145 -7.92 9.30 -20.97
N CYS A 146 -7.10 10.36 -20.85
CA CYS A 146 -7.05 11.49 -21.79
C CYS A 146 -6.45 11.11 -23.16
N TRP A 147 -5.55 10.12 -23.20
CA TRP A 147 -4.90 9.66 -24.42
C TRP A 147 -5.90 8.98 -25.36
N ARG A 148 -6.36 9.71 -26.38
CA ARG A 148 -7.24 9.17 -27.44
C ARG A 148 -6.48 8.16 -28.29
N SER A 149 -6.83 6.87 -28.16
CA SER A 149 -6.26 5.77 -28.92
C SER A 149 -7.26 4.62 -29.01
N ALA A 150 -7.17 3.81 -30.08
CA ALA A 150 -7.93 2.57 -30.21
C ALA A 150 -7.46 1.46 -29.24
N ARG A 151 -6.29 1.62 -28.61
CA ARG A 151 -5.76 0.63 -27.67
C ARG A 151 -6.59 0.55 -26.39
N PRO A 152 -6.81 -0.66 -25.83
CA PRO A 152 -7.40 -0.84 -24.51
C PRO A 152 -6.72 0.01 -23.44
N LEU A 153 -7.47 0.46 -22.43
CA LEU A 153 -6.92 1.31 -21.36
C LEU A 153 -5.73 0.67 -20.63
N HIS A 154 -5.80 -0.64 -20.34
CA HIS A 154 -4.70 -1.36 -19.68
C HIS A 154 -3.39 -1.31 -20.48
N GLU A 155 -3.47 -1.35 -21.83
CA GLU A 155 -2.29 -1.21 -22.70
C GLU A 155 -1.71 0.21 -22.65
N ARG A 156 -2.57 1.23 -22.69
CA ARG A 156 -2.13 2.63 -22.57
C ARG A 156 -1.42 2.88 -21.24
N ILE A 157 -1.97 2.36 -20.15
CA ILE A 157 -1.34 2.43 -18.81
C ILE A 157 0.01 1.69 -18.82
N ALA A 158 0.06 0.47 -19.36
CA ALA A 158 1.29 -0.31 -19.44
C ALA A 158 2.40 0.42 -20.21
N ILE A 159 2.07 0.96 -21.38
CA ILE A 159 3.01 1.75 -22.18
C ILE A 159 3.50 2.97 -21.39
N ALA A 160 2.60 3.73 -20.76
CA ALA A 160 2.96 4.92 -20.01
C ALA A 160 3.90 4.59 -18.84
N ILE A 161 3.60 3.55 -18.04
CA ILE A 161 4.44 3.12 -16.92
C ILE A 161 5.81 2.65 -17.42
N VAL A 162 5.85 1.75 -18.40
CA VAL A 162 7.11 1.21 -18.92
C VAL A 162 7.99 2.33 -19.48
N LEU A 163 7.41 3.26 -20.25
CA LEU A 163 8.15 4.40 -20.75
C LEU A 163 8.70 5.29 -19.63
N LEU A 164 7.89 5.63 -18.62
CA LEU A 164 8.34 6.47 -17.50
C LEU A 164 9.46 5.79 -16.71
N VAL A 165 9.36 4.48 -16.45
CA VAL A 165 10.39 3.73 -15.73
C VAL A 165 11.68 3.60 -16.54
N LEU A 166 11.59 3.35 -17.85
CA LEU A 166 12.75 3.30 -18.72
C LEU A 166 13.45 4.67 -18.82
N LEU A 167 12.68 5.75 -18.98
CA LEU A 167 13.21 7.12 -18.99
C LEU A 167 13.84 7.48 -17.63
N GLY A 168 13.16 7.14 -16.53
CA GLY A 168 13.68 7.36 -15.18
C GLY A 168 14.98 6.60 -14.92
N SER A 169 15.09 5.37 -15.42
CA SER A 169 16.30 4.54 -15.31
C SER A 169 17.44 5.02 -16.22
N ALA A 170 17.12 5.52 -17.42
CA ALA A 170 18.12 5.99 -18.38
C ALA A 170 18.66 7.39 -18.03
N TYR A 171 17.82 8.28 -17.52
CA TYR A 171 18.16 9.70 -17.29
C TYR A 171 18.27 10.09 -15.82
N GLY A 172 17.86 9.22 -14.88
CA GLY A 172 17.99 9.48 -13.44
C GLY A 172 17.14 10.64 -12.95
N PHE A 173 15.80 10.49 -12.97
CA PHE A 173 14.90 11.54 -12.48
C PHE A 173 15.21 11.92 -11.02
N SER A 174 15.24 13.22 -10.74
CA SER A 174 15.41 13.76 -9.39
C SER A 174 14.08 13.95 -8.68
N ARG A 175 14.11 14.13 -7.36
CA ARG A 175 12.91 14.46 -6.59
C ARG A 175 12.30 15.79 -7.04
N PRO A 176 10.96 15.87 -7.19
CA PRO A 176 9.95 14.86 -6.87
C PRO A 176 9.57 13.90 -8.03
N LEU A 177 10.18 14.05 -9.20
CA LEU A 177 9.81 13.31 -10.42
C LEU A 177 10.35 11.87 -10.44
N ASN A 178 11.36 11.54 -9.64
CA ASN A 178 11.85 10.17 -9.44
C ASN A 178 10.73 9.16 -9.16
N ILE A 179 9.65 9.54 -8.47
CA ILE A 179 8.52 8.63 -8.17
C ILE A 179 7.88 8.06 -9.44
N VAL A 180 7.66 8.88 -10.48
CA VAL A 180 6.99 8.40 -11.70
C VAL A 180 7.90 7.49 -12.53
N GLY A 181 9.21 7.66 -12.42
CA GLY A 181 10.21 6.82 -13.09
C GLY A 181 10.74 5.67 -12.24
N ASN A 182 10.21 5.47 -11.03
CA ASN A 182 10.72 4.45 -10.11
C ASN A 182 10.20 3.04 -10.49
N PRO A 183 11.06 2.00 -10.45
CA PRO A 183 10.69 0.60 -10.65
C PRO A 183 9.49 0.08 -9.84
N ILE A 184 9.17 0.65 -8.67
CA ILE A 184 7.95 0.32 -7.90
C ILE A 184 6.68 0.53 -8.74
N MET A 185 6.68 1.45 -9.71
CA MET A 185 5.55 1.63 -10.64
C MET A 185 5.24 0.36 -11.45
N LEU A 186 6.22 -0.54 -11.61
CA LEU A 186 6.01 -1.84 -12.25
C LEU A 186 5.16 -2.80 -11.38
N GLU A 187 5.10 -2.62 -10.07
CA GLU A 187 4.22 -3.42 -9.19
C GLU A 187 2.75 -3.08 -9.43
N PHE A 188 2.45 -1.78 -9.57
CA PHE A 188 1.13 -1.34 -10.04
C PHE A 188 0.83 -1.91 -11.43
N LEU A 189 1.82 -1.97 -12.32
CA LEU A 189 1.67 -2.58 -13.65
C LEU A 189 1.34 -4.08 -13.55
N LEU A 190 1.98 -4.86 -12.67
CA LEU A 190 1.58 -6.26 -12.44
C LEU A 190 0.09 -6.35 -12.09
N GLY A 191 -0.38 -5.46 -11.21
CA GLY A 191 -1.80 -5.32 -10.89
C GLY A 191 -2.67 -5.01 -12.10
N VAL A 192 -2.26 -4.06 -12.96
CA VAL A 192 -2.97 -3.69 -14.20
C VAL A 192 -3.08 -4.88 -15.15
N LEU A 193 -2.02 -5.68 -15.29
CA LEU A 193 -2.01 -6.89 -16.12
C LEU A 193 -2.94 -7.96 -15.57
N ILE A 194 -2.92 -8.20 -14.25
CA ILE A 194 -3.87 -9.08 -13.56
C ILE A 194 -5.31 -8.57 -13.81
N GLY A 195 -5.54 -7.26 -13.76
CA GLY A 195 -6.83 -6.63 -14.07
C GLY A 195 -7.30 -6.93 -15.49
N ARG A 196 -6.42 -6.80 -16.48
CA ARG A 196 -6.75 -7.13 -17.87
C ARG A 196 -7.19 -8.59 -18.02
N VAL A 197 -6.45 -9.53 -17.42
CA VAL A 197 -6.77 -10.97 -17.47
C VAL A 197 -8.08 -11.25 -16.71
N TRP A 198 -8.26 -10.63 -15.56
CA TRP A 198 -9.49 -10.79 -14.78
C TRP A 198 -10.73 -10.29 -15.55
N ALA A 199 -10.58 -9.20 -16.31
CA ALA A 199 -11.64 -8.58 -17.10
C ALA A 199 -12.04 -9.41 -18.34
N SER A 200 -11.18 -10.31 -18.84
CA SER A 200 -11.55 -11.24 -19.91
C SER A 200 -12.44 -12.40 -19.43
N GLY A 201 -12.68 -12.49 -18.11
CA GLY A 201 -13.41 -13.60 -17.50
C GLY A 201 -12.54 -14.81 -17.20
N TYR A 202 -11.25 -14.78 -17.54
CA TYR A 202 -10.34 -15.88 -17.25
C TYR A 202 -10.18 -16.12 -15.75
N ARG A 203 -10.12 -17.39 -15.37
CA ARG A 203 -9.89 -17.86 -14.01
C ARG A 203 -8.83 -18.96 -14.04
N LEU A 204 -7.94 -18.94 -13.05
CA LEU A 204 -6.91 -19.95 -12.89
C LEU A 204 -7.54 -21.26 -12.41
N PRO A 205 -7.07 -22.42 -12.91
CA PRO A 205 -7.38 -23.69 -12.28
C PRO A 205 -6.80 -23.71 -10.85
N ALA A 206 -7.47 -24.43 -9.95
CA ALA A 206 -7.16 -24.39 -8.51
C ALA A 206 -5.71 -24.77 -8.18
N TRP A 207 -5.14 -25.75 -8.90
CA TRP A 207 -3.75 -26.16 -8.71
C TRP A 207 -2.77 -25.05 -9.06
N LEU A 208 -3.02 -24.29 -10.14
CA LEU A 208 -2.13 -23.21 -10.57
C LEU A 208 -2.23 -22.01 -9.64
N ALA A 209 -3.44 -21.65 -9.21
CA ALA A 209 -3.62 -20.62 -8.18
C ALA A 209 -2.89 -21.00 -6.88
N THR A 210 -2.97 -22.27 -6.47
CA THR A 210 -2.27 -22.76 -5.27
C THR A 210 -0.75 -22.76 -5.47
N ALA A 211 -0.24 -23.20 -6.62
CA ALA A 211 1.17 -23.18 -6.95
C ALA A 211 1.75 -21.76 -6.98
N MET A 212 1.02 -20.79 -7.55
CA MET A 212 1.44 -19.38 -7.56
C MET A 212 1.48 -18.78 -6.14
N PHE A 213 0.48 -19.09 -5.31
CA PHE A 213 0.49 -18.67 -3.91
C PHE A 213 1.67 -19.29 -3.16
N ALA A 214 1.85 -20.61 -3.27
CA ALA A 214 2.94 -21.33 -2.63
C ALA A 214 4.32 -20.84 -3.07
N ALA A 215 4.52 -20.59 -4.38
CA ALA A 215 5.76 -20.06 -4.91
C ALA A 215 6.04 -18.64 -4.39
N GLY A 216 5.06 -17.74 -4.43
CA GLY A 216 5.19 -16.40 -3.86
C GLY A 216 5.54 -16.43 -2.38
N THR A 217 4.81 -17.21 -1.57
CA THR A 217 5.10 -17.38 -0.14
C THR A 217 6.47 -18.02 0.11
N PHE A 218 6.84 -19.04 -0.66
CA PHE A 218 8.15 -19.69 -0.54
C PHE A 218 9.30 -18.70 -0.76
N PHE A 219 9.24 -17.88 -1.81
CA PHE A 219 10.31 -16.91 -2.07
C PHE A 219 10.38 -15.82 -1.00
N ILE A 220 9.24 -15.39 -0.44
CA ILE A 220 9.21 -14.47 0.70
C ILE A 220 9.88 -15.09 1.93
N LEU A 221 9.51 -16.32 2.27
CA LEU A 221 10.08 -17.01 3.43
C LEU A 221 11.57 -17.32 3.23
N ARG A 222 11.96 -17.73 2.02
CA ARG A 222 13.38 -17.92 1.66
C ARG A 222 14.16 -16.63 1.88
N ASP A 223 13.68 -15.50 1.40
CA ASP A 223 14.40 -14.23 1.52
C ASP A 223 14.40 -13.70 2.95
N ALA A 224 13.36 -13.98 3.72
CA ALA A 224 13.36 -13.68 5.15
C ALA A 224 14.36 -14.53 5.95
N MET A 225 14.68 -15.74 5.49
CA MET A 225 15.60 -16.65 6.18
C MET A 225 17.04 -16.54 5.66
N HIS A 226 17.23 -16.17 4.40
CA HIS A 226 18.51 -16.25 3.69
C HIS A 226 18.83 -15.02 2.81
N GLY A 227 17.92 -14.04 2.72
CA GLY A 227 17.96 -12.91 1.79
C GLY A 227 18.53 -11.62 2.38
N MET A 228 18.88 -10.67 1.49
CA MET A 228 19.70 -9.49 1.77
C MET A 228 19.06 -8.46 2.71
N TYR A 229 19.87 -7.94 3.64
CA TYR A 229 19.53 -6.99 4.72
C TYR A 229 18.98 -5.59 4.31
N TRP A 230 18.84 -5.26 3.02
CA TRP A 230 18.79 -3.85 2.56
C TRP A 230 17.50 -3.41 1.86
N ASP A 231 16.63 -4.31 1.40
CA ASP A 231 15.51 -3.96 0.50
C ASP A 231 14.32 -3.26 1.17
N TRP A 232 14.25 -3.27 2.50
CA TRP A 232 13.26 -2.50 3.27
C TRP A 232 13.67 -1.04 3.51
N LYS A 233 14.94 -0.67 3.29
CA LYS A 233 15.46 0.65 3.63
C LYS A 233 14.84 1.74 2.76
N ALA A 234 14.84 2.95 3.30
CA ALA A 234 14.31 4.11 2.58
C ALA A 234 15.06 4.34 1.26
N GLU A 235 16.36 4.07 1.18
CA GLU A 235 17.13 4.22 -0.06
C GLU A 235 16.66 3.23 -1.15
N SER A 236 16.51 1.95 -0.82
CA SER A 236 16.03 0.93 -1.77
C SER A 236 14.57 1.11 -2.21
N THR A 237 13.87 2.08 -1.64
CA THR A 237 12.44 2.33 -1.89
C THR A 237 12.18 3.69 -2.53
N LEU A 238 12.84 4.75 -2.04
CA LEU A 238 12.62 6.13 -2.49
C LEU A 238 13.70 6.63 -3.45
N ASP A 239 14.79 5.88 -3.62
CA ASP A 239 15.74 6.05 -4.72
C ASP A 239 15.40 5.11 -5.88
N ALA A 240 15.08 5.69 -7.03
CA ALA A 240 14.71 4.93 -8.23
C ALA A 240 15.85 4.02 -8.71
N SER A 241 17.12 4.42 -8.50
CA SER A 241 18.28 3.65 -8.96
C SER A 241 18.43 2.31 -8.23
N LEU A 242 17.97 2.23 -6.98
CA LEU A 242 18.09 1.05 -6.12
C LEU A 242 16.80 0.19 -6.08
N SER A 243 15.67 0.74 -6.54
CA SER A 243 14.36 0.10 -6.44
C SER A 243 14.16 -1.11 -7.39
N TRP A 244 15.06 -1.34 -8.34
CA TRP A 244 15.02 -2.52 -9.23
C TRP A 244 15.21 -3.84 -8.50
N GLN A 245 15.98 -3.85 -7.41
CA GLN A 245 16.16 -5.04 -6.59
C GLN A 245 14.88 -5.39 -5.85
N ARG A 246 14.27 -4.40 -5.18
CA ARG A 246 12.98 -4.53 -4.51
C ARG A 246 11.89 -5.07 -5.45
N PHE A 247 11.75 -4.48 -6.65
CA PHE A 247 10.75 -4.95 -7.63
C PHE A 247 10.97 -6.43 -8.01
N ARG A 248 12.20 -6.82 -8.35
CA ARG A 248 12.52 -8.19 -8.80
C ARG A 248 12.23 -9.26 -7.76
N MET A 249 12.35 -8.91 -6.49
CA MET A 249 12.09 -9.85 -5.40
C MET A 249 10.65 -9.65 -4.95
N TRP A 250 10.39 -8.58 -4.21
CA TRP A 250 9.15 -8.38 -3.48
C TRP A 250 7.98 -8.07 -4.41
N GLY A 251 8.20 -7.23 -5.42
CA GLY A 251 7.19 -6.91 -6.42
C GLY A 251 6.71 -8.13 -7.20
N LEU A 252 7.62 -8.98 -7.68
CA LEU A 252 7.25 -10.22 -8.39
C LEU A 252 6.57 -11.24 -7.46
N TYR A 253 7.03 -11.40 -6.23
CA TYR A 253 6.42 -12.35 -5.28
C TYR A 253 5.01 -11.90 -4.88
N ALA A 254 4.83 -10.61 -4.60
CA ALA A 254 3.53 -10.00 -4.40
C ALA A 254 2.63 -10.18 -5.64
N GLY A 255 3.19 -10.01 -6.83
CA GLY A 255 2.53 -10.29 -8.11
C GLY A 255 1.94 -11.71 -8.18
N LEU A 256 2.71 -12.73 -7.81
CA LEU A 256 2.26 -14.13 -7.78
C LEU A 256 1.10 -14.33 -6.80
N ILE A 257 1.23 -13.81 -5.58
CA ILE A 257 0.23 -13.94 -4.52
C ILE A 257 -1.09 -13.25 -4.90
N VAL A 258 -1.01 -12.03 -5.43
CA VAL A 258 -2.18 -11.27 -5.85
C VAL A 258 -2.82 -11.88 -7.10
N CYS A 259 -2.03 -12.37 -8.05
CA CYS A 259 -2.56 -13.07 -9.23
C CYS A 259 -3.35 -14.33 -8.82
N SER A 260 -2.79 -15.12 -7.90
CA SER A 260 -3.50 -16.27 -7.29
C SER A 260 -4.83 -15.84 -6.66
N ALA A 261 -4.82 -14.82 -5.80
CA ALA A 261 -6.03 -14.39 -5.10
C ALA A 261 -7.07 -13.72 -6.02
N ALA A 262 -6.65 -12.99 -7.04
CA ALA A 262 -7.52 -12.27 -7.97
C ALA A 262 -8.18 -13.19 -9.00
N LEU A 263 -7.42 -14.15 -9.54
CA LEU A 263 -7.86 -14.99 -10.65
C LEU A 263 -8.36 -16.38 -10.23
N ARG A 264 -8.28 -16.76 -8.96
CA ARG A 264 -8.90 -18.00 -8.46
C ARG A 264 -10.43 -17.97 -8.56
N ALA A 265 -11.04 -19.15 -8.38
CA ALA A 265 -12.48 -19.28 -8.23
C ALA A 265 -13.01 -18.35 -7.11
N PRO A 266 -14.13 -17.64 -7.32
CA PRO A 266 -14.68 -16.72 -6.33
C PRO A 266 -14.96 -17.38 -4.99
N VAL A 267 -14.55 -16.72 -3.90
CA VAL A 267 -14.87 -17.15 -2.54
C VAL A 267 -16.24 -16.55 -2.15
N PRO A 268 -17.17 -17.32 -1.56
CA PRO A 268 -18.48 -16.82 -1.17
C PRO A 268 -18.41 -15.64 -0.20
N GLN A 269 -19.33 -14.68 -0.36
CA GLN A 269 -19.47 -13.55 0.56
C GLN A 269 -19.77 -14.04 1.99
N GLY A 270 -19.25 -13.34 2.99
CA GLY A 270 -19.44 -13.70 4.39
C GLY A 270 -18.50 -14.79 4.92
N THR A 271 -17.71 -15.43 4.06
CA THR A 271 -16.61 -16.32 4.47
C THR A 271 -15.51 -15.52 5.15
N GLY A 272 -14.97 -16.00 6.28
CA GLY A 272 -13.81 -15.38 6.92
C GLY A 272 -14.03 -13.94 7.37
N LYS A 273 -15.19 -13.65 8.00
CA LYS A 273 -15.60 -12.29 8.42
C LYS A 273 -14.51 -11.48 9.13
N PRO A 274 -13.71 -12.04 10.08
CA PRO A 274 -12.65 -11.28 10.73
C PRO A 274 -11.59 -10.78 9.74
N MET A 275 -11.13 -11.65 8.83
CA MET A 275 -10.14 -11.26 7.81
C MET A 275 -10.72 -10.30 6.78
N THR A 276 -12.00 -10.43 6.43
CA THR A 276 -12.68 -9.46 5.57
C THR A 276 -12.80 -8.09 6.25
N LEU A 277 -13.06 -8.05 7.57
CA LEU A 277 -13.07 -6.81 8.34
C LEU A 277 -11.69 -6.15 8.34
N LEU A 278 -10.62 -6.91 8.58
CA LEU A 278 -9.25 -6.39 8.51
C LEU A 278 -8.92 -5.86 7.11
N GLY A 279 -9.38 -6.53 6.05
CA GLY A 279 -9.26 -6.06 4.67
C GLY A 279 -10.00 -4.75 4.39
N ASP A 280 -11.24 -4.63 4.89
CA ASP A 280 -12.05 -3.43 4.78
C ASP A 280 -11.41 -2.26 5.56
N ALA A 281 -10.83 -2.53 6.73
CA ALA A 281 -10.15 -1.57 7.59
C ALA A 281 -8.68 -1.34 7.24
N SER A 282 -8.15 -2.01 6.20
CA SER A 282 -6.71 -2.08 5.94
C SER A 282 -6.06 -0.71 5.77
N TYR A 283 -6.80 0.25 5.20
CA TYR A 283 -6.32 1.61 4.97
C TYR A 283 -6.16 2.38 6.28
N SER A 284 -7.15 2.30 7.18
CA SER A 284 -7.07 2.90 8.51
C SER A 284 -6.00 2.23 9.38
N ILE A 285 -5.89 0.90 9.36
CA ILE A 285 -4.81 0.17 10.05
C ILE A 285 -3.45 0.67 9.57
N TYR A 286 -3.27 0.77 8.25
CA TYR A 286 -2.03 1.26 7.66
C TYR A 286 -1.73 2.73 7.99
N LEU A 287 -2.72 3.62 8.12
CA LEU A 287 -2.45 5.02 8.44
C LEU A 287 -2.15 5.28 9.92
N PHE A 288 -2.86 4.60 10.82
CA PHE A 288 -2.84 4.93 12.25
C PHE A 288 -1.82 4.11 13.06
N HIS A 289 -1.17 3.11 12.47
CA HIS A 289 -0.24 2.26 13.23
C HIS A 289 0.95 3.04 13.82
N MET A 290 1.53 3.99 13.07
CA MET A 290 2.66 4.78 13.57
C MET A 290 2.27 5.67 14.75
N HIS A 291 1.04 6.21 14.78
CA HIS A 291 0.55 6.99 15.93
C HIS A 291 0.59 6.16 17.20
N VAL A 292 0.16 4.90 17.12
CA VAL A 292 0.11 4.00 18.26
C VAL A 292 1.51 3.57 18.67
N LEU A 293 2.35 3.17 17.72
CA LEU A 293 3.72 2.72 18.01
C LEU A 293 4.58 3.84 18.61
N ASP A 294 4.49 5.07 18.10
CA ASP A 294 5.21 6.23 18.64
C ASP A 294 4.65 6.73 19.98
N LEU A 295 3.38 6.43 20.30
CA LEU A 295 2.86 6.65 21.65
C LEU A 295 3.40 5.59 22.62
N LEU A 296 3.40 4.32 22.19
CA LEU A 296 3.83 3.18 23.01
C LEU A 296 5.33 3.19 23.31
N VAL A 297 6.17 3.79 22.46
CA VAL A 297 7.61 3.91 22.71
C VAL A 297 7.94 4.66 24.00
N HIS A 298 7.11 5.66 24.35
CA HIS A 298 7.26 6.42 25.58
C HIS A 298 6.60 5.74 26.79
N ARG A 299 5.91 4.61 26.57
CA ARG A 299 5.07 3.92 27.55
C ARG A 299 5.36 2.42 27.60
N LEU A 300 6.63 2.05 27.41
CA LEU A 300 7.06 0.65 27.48
C LEU A 300 6.83 0.05 28.88
N ASP A 301 6.76 0.88 29.92
CA ASP A 301 6.39 0.51 31.29
C ASP A 301 5.01 -0.16 31.38
N LEU A 302 4.07 0.19 30.49
CA LEU A 302 2.74 -0.42 30.44
C LEU A 302 2.78 -1.92 30.12
N PHE A 303 3.85 -2.42 29.51
CA PHE A 303 4.01 -3.83 29.20
C PHE A 303 4.58 -4.64 30.37
N GLY A 304 4.96 -3.99 31.48
CA GLY A 304 5.42 -4.65 32.70
C GLY A 304 6.53 -5.67 32.45
N THR A 305 6.28 -6.93 32.80
CA THR A 305 7.24 -8.05 32.68
C THR A 305 7.10 -8.86 31.40
N LEU A 306 6.36 -8.36 30.39
CA LEU A 306 6.22 -9.07 29.12
C LEU A 306 7.59 -9.23 28.43
N SER A 307 7.79 -10.38 27.79
CA SER A 307 8.98 -10.58 26.96
C SER A 307 8.97 -9.61 25.77
N PRO A 308 10.14 -9.23 25.23
CA PRO A 308 10.23 -8.38 24.04
C PRO A 308 9.39 -8.89 22.85
N ASP A 309 9.32 -10.21 22.65
CA ASP A 309 8.46 -10.83 21.64
C ASP A 309 6.97 -10.62 21.91
N ALA A 310 6.54 -10.72 23.17
CA ALA A 310 5.16 -10.46 23.56
C ALA A 310 4.81 -8.96 23.43
N ILE A 311 5.76 -8.06 23.66
CA ILE A 311 5.58 -6.61 23.41
C ILE A 311 5.27 -6.34 21.93
N ILE A 312 6.01 -6.97 21.01
CA ILE A 312 5.77 -6.84 19.56
C ILE A 312 4.34 -7.27 19.21
N LEU A 313 3.89 -8.42 19.71
CA LEU A 313 2.55 -8.94 19.45
C LEU A 313 1.46 -8.05 20.06
N ALA A 314 1.65 -7.59 21.30
CA ALA A 314 0.73 -6.71 21.99
C ALA A 314 0.61 -5.34 21.30
N ALA A 315 1.75 -4.74 20.90
CA ALA A 315 1.77 -3.49 20.15
C ALA A 315 1.10 -3.64 18.77
N THR A 316 1.34 -4.75 18.08
CA THR A 316 0.71 -5.07 16.80
C THR A 316 -0.81 -5.19 16.94
N ALA A 317 -1.28 -5.92 17.96
CA ALA A 317 -2.70 -6.06 18.24
C ALA A 317 -3.33 -4.70 18.59
N CYS A 318 -2.70 -3.92 19.47
CA CYS A 318 -3.16 -2.59 19.86
C CYS A 318 -3.30 -1.66 18.65
N ALA A 319 -2.26 -1.54 17.82
CA ALA A 319 -2.26 -0.68 16.65
C ALA A 319 -3.28 -1.13 15.59
N THR A 320 -3.46 -2.45 15.42
CA THR A 320 -4.50 -3.00 14.55
C THR A 320 -5.90 -2.66 15.05
N LEU A 321 -6.16 -2.80 16.36
CA LEU A 321 -7.45 -2.48 16.97
C LEU A 321 -7.79 -0.99 16.84
N VAL A 322 -6.82 -0.10 17.09
CA VAL A 322 -6.98 1.35 16.87
C VAL A 322 -7.27 1.65 15.40
N GLY A 323 -6.58 0.97 14.48
CA GLY A 323 -6.86 1.06 13.05
C GLY A 323 -8.29 0.64 12.67
N VAL A 324 -8.79 -0.45 13.24
CA VAL A 324 -10.18 -0.90 13.05
C VAL A 324 -11.19 0.10 13.64
N LEU A 325 -10.88 0.69 14.80
CA LEU A 325 -11.70 1.74 15.39
C LEU A 325 -11.73 2.98 14.49
N ALA A 326 -10.57 3.44 14.00
CA ALA A 326 -10.47 4.55 13.06
C ALA A 326 -11.23 4.28 11.76
N HIS A 327 -11.27 3.01 11.30
CA HIS A 327 -12.10 2.63 10.16
C HIS A 327 -13.59 2.89 10.41
N TRP A 328 -14.10 2.58 11.59
CA TRP A 328 -15.51 2.81 11.92
C TRP A 328 -15.85 4.26 12.22
N VAL A 329 -14.96 4.98 12.92
CA VAL A 329 -15.21 6.34 13.42
C VAL A 329 -14.87 7.40 12.37
N LEU A 330 -13.85 7.19 11.53
CA LEU A 330 -13.35 8.19 10.58
C LEU A 330 -13.59 7.75 9.13
N GLU A 331 -13.02 6.61 8.72
CA GLU A 331 -13.04 6.20 7.30
C GLU A 331 -14.46 5.98 6.77
N ARG A 332 -15.27 5.17 7.46
CA ARG A 332 -16.63 4.84 7.03
C ARG A 332 -17.53 6.09 6.91
N PRO A 333 -17.58 7.00 7.90
CA PRO A 333 -18.33 8.25 7.76
C PRO A 333 -17.88 9.11 6.58
N LEU A 334 -16.56 9.28 6.39
CA LEU A 334 -16.02 10.04 5.25
C LEU A 334 -16.41 9.42 3.91
N MET A 335 -16.38 8.10 3.79
CA MET A 335 -16.84 7.41 2.60
C MET A 335 -18.34 7.57 2.35
N ARG A 336 -19.17 7.61 3.40
CA ARG A 336 -20.60 7.90 3.27
C ARG A 336 -20.83 9.32 2.76
N LEU A 337 -20.10 10.31 3.24
CA LEU A 337 -20.16 11.68 2.71
C LEU A 337 -19.80 11.73 1.23
N ALA A 338 -18.78 10.98 0.81
CA ALA A 338 -18.41 10.88 -0.59
C ALA A 338 -19.52 10.31 -1.49
N THR A 339 -20.32 9.35 -0.99
CA THR A 339 -21.47 8.83 -1.75
C THR A 339 -22.55 9.88 -1.99
N HIS A 340 -22.79 10.78 -1.03
CA HIS A 340 -23.72 11.89 -1.19
C HIS A 340 -23.21 12.93 -2.19
N TRP A 341 -21.90 13.22 -2.17
CA TRP A 341 -21.27 14.08 -3.18
C TRP A 341 -21.45 13.53 -4.60
N ARG A 342 -21.26 12.21 -4.78
CA ARG A 342 -21.45 11.54 -6.08
C ARG A 342 -22.89 11.61 -6.57
N ALA A 343 -23.87 11.47 -5.67
CA ALA A 343 -25.29 11.54 -6.02
C ALA A 343 -25.72 12.94 -6.48
N ARG A 344 -25.00 13.99 -6.07
CA ARG A 344 -25.29 15.39 -6.43
C ARG A 344 -24.51 15.88 -7.66
N ALA A 345 -23.56 15.11 -8.18
CA ALA A 345 -22.81 15.49 -9.37
C ALA A 345 -23.75 15.43 -10.59
N PRO A 346 -23.95 16.54 -11.35
CA PRO A 346 -24.84 16.54 -12.50
C PRO A 346 -24.43 15.46 -13.50
N ASN A 347 -25.41 14.73 -14.04
CA ASN A 347 -25.16 13.85 -15.16
C ASN A 347 -24.54 14.68 -16.29
N PRO A 348 -23.42 14.25 -16.89
CA PRO A 348 -22.91 14.88 -18.09
C PRO A 348 -23.79 14.47 -19.28
N THR A 349 -25.03 14.96 -19.30
CA THR A 349 -25.93 15.02 -20.44
C THR A 349 -26.73 16.30 -20.27
N GLY A 350 -26.19 17.36 -20.86
CA GLY A 350 -26.76 18.69 -21.04
C GLY A 350 -25.96 19.33 -22.16
#